data_AF-A0A2V7PKN8-F1
#
_entry.id   AF-A0A2V7PKN8-F1
#
_cell.length_a   1.000
_cell.length_b   1.000
_cell.length_c   1.000
_cell.angle_alpha   90.00
_cell.angle_beta   90.00
_cell.angle_gamma   90.00
#
_symmetry.space_group_name_H-M   'P 1'
#
loop_
_entity.id
_entity.type
_entity.pdbx_description
1 polymer ?
#
loop_
_entity_poly.entity_id
_entity_poly.type
_entity_poly.pdbx_seq_one_letter_code
_entity_poly.pdbx_strand_id
1 'polypeptide(L)'
;MLKLATALIAGLVAMGGWAVVTVKDLPEYFVAGRQYTLEFQVRQHGRTLLSNLHPRLVVSTSARRLGGLVGGKDETTIPAVAKSAAGTYAVTFTAPAVERVFLTIQSGFGNNELRLYPQPVITAGASRAAMAPGERGQVLFVAKGCTTCHADADLTNGPSNELVTVGPELGGRHLARAYVIQKMKNPASQVMPDLGLTDAEAAAIAAFLSGERAGAGAATTGR
;
A
#
# COMPACT_ATOMS: atom_id res chain seq x y z
N MET A 1 47.12 -20.17 -32.53
CA MET A 1 46.56 -18.98 -31.85
C MET A 1 45.45 -18.40 -32.73
N LEU A 2 44.18 -18.70 -32.44
CA LEU A 2 43.07 -17.78 -32.72
C LEU A 2 41.85 -18.24 -31.92
N LYS A 3 41.24 -17.25 -31.28
CA LYS A 3 40.19 -17.32 -30.26
C LYS A 3 38.83 -17.55 -30.91
N LEU A 4 37.99 -18.39 -30.31
CA LEU A 4 36.53 -18.19 -30.29
C LEU A 4 35.98 -18.81 -29.01
N ALA A 5 35.98 -18.01 -27.93
CA ALA A 5 35.17 -18.28 -26.76
C ALA A 5 33.76 -17.76 -27.05
N THR A 6 32.87 -18.67 -27.45
CA THR A 6 31.44 -18.38 -27.58
C THR A 6 30.88 -18.17 -26.17
N ALA A 7 30.74 -16.91 -25.78
CA ALA A 7 30.01 -16.55 -24.58
C ALA A 7 28.51 -16.84 -24.82
N LEU A 8 28.03 -17.94 -24.26
CA LEU A 8 26.61 -18.18 -24.04
C LEU A 8 26.11 -17.14 -23.02
N ILE A 9 25.63 -16.00 -23.52
CA ILE A 9 24.72 -15.14 -22.75
C ILE A 9 23.36 -15.83 -22.79
N ALA A 10 23.20 -16.86 -21.96
CA ALA A 10 21.88 -17.34 -21.61
C ALA A 10 21.26 -16.26 -20.71
N GLY A 11 20.44 -15.41 -21.31
CA GLY A 11 19.58 -14.49 -20.58
C GLY A 11 18.76 -15.28 -19.57
N LEU A 12 18.90 -14.94 -18.28
CA LEU A 12 17.98 -15.34 -17.22
C LEU A 12 16.64 -14.69 -17.53
N VAL A 13 15.84 -15.35 -18.37
CA VAL A 13 14.43 -15.05 -18.52
C VAL A 13 13.79 -15.29 -17.14
N ALA A 14 13.18 -14.22 -16.65
CA ALA A 14 12.42 -14.10 -15.41
C ALA A 14 11.73 -15.41 -14.99
N MET A 15 12.16 -15.97 -13.86
CA MET A 15 11.18 -16.60 -12.98
C MET A 15 10.31 -15.47 -12.44
N GLY A 16 9.21 -15.20 -13.17
CA GLY A 16 8.31 -14.08 -12.96
C GLY A 16 7.93 -13.95 -11.49
N GLY A 17 8.37 -12.86 -10.87
CA GLY A 17 8.07 -12.56 -9.48
C GLY A 17 7.16 -11.36 -9.38
N TRP A 18 6.18 -11.44 -8.49
CA TRP A 18 5.44 -10.29 -8.00
C TRP A 18 6.03 -9.80 -6.68
N ALA A 19 5.78 -8.54 -6.34
CA ALA A 19 6.23 -7.93 -5.11
C ALA A 19 5.09 -7.24 -4.38
N VAL A 20 5.14 -7.29 -3.06
CA VAL A 20 4.27 -6.53 -2.17
C VAL A 20 5.05 -5.33 -1.68
N VAL A 21 4.42 -4.16 -1.73
CA VAL A 21 4.87 -2.97 -1.04
C VAL A 21 4.05 -2.79 0.23
N THR A 22 4.70 -2.53 1.36
CA THR A 22 4.04 -2.30 2.65
C THR A 22 4.47 -0.95 3.18
N VAL A 23 3.55 0.01 3.26
CA VAL A 23 3.80 1.35 3.80
C VAL A 23 3.74 1.32 5.33
N LYS A 24 4.70 1.99 5.95
CA LYS A 24 4.76 2.18 7.39
C LYS A 24 4.18 3.55 7.76
N ASP A 25 3.35 3.56 8.81
CA ASP A 25 2.83 4.77 9.45
C ASP A 25 2.23 5.80 8.48
N LEU A 26 1.43 5.35 7.50
CA LEU A 26 0.75 6.23 6.54
C LEU A 26 -0.19 7.19 7.30
N PRO A 27 -0.01 8.52 7.25
CA PRO A 27 -0.88 9.44 7.97
C PRO A 27 -2.30 9.46 7.40
N GLU A 28 -3.27 9.95 8.17
CA GLU A 28 -4.66 10.05 7.72
C GLU A 28 -4.90 11.17 6.69
N TYR A 29 -4.02 12.16 6.70
CA TYR A 29 -4.02 13.29 5.78
C TYR A 29 -2.63 13.91 5.75
N PHE A 30 -2.37 14.71 4.72
CA PHE A 30 -1.19 15.56 4.64
C PHE A 30 -1.57 17.02 4.85
N VAL A 31 -0.57 17.86 5.15
CA VAL A 31 -0.71 19.31 5.25
C VAL A 31 0.02 19.94 4.08
N ALA A 32 -0.66 20.79 3.31
CA ALA A 32 -0.10 21.43 2.14
C ALA A 32 1.20 22.19 2.46
N GLY A 33 2.21 22.03 1.61
CA GLY A 33 3.54 22.64 1.77
C GLY A 33 4.41 22.00 2.84
N ARG A 34 3.90 21.05 3.65
CA ARG A 34 4.70 20.31 4.63
C ARG A 34 5.42 19.14 3.95
N GLN A 35 6.65 18.90 4.38
CA GLN A 35 7.44 17.76 3.96
C GLN A 35 7.09 16.51 4.76
N TYR A 36 6.97 15.39 4.08
CA TYR A 36 6.70 14.07 4.64
C TYR A 36 7.71 13.05 4.13
N THR A 37 8.06 12.10 5.01
CA THR A 37 8.87 10.94 4.64
C THR A 37 7.98 9.70 4.74
N LEU A 38 7.78 9.01 3.62
CA LEU A 38 7.13 7.71 3.61
C LEU A 38 8.19 6.62 3.66
N GLU A 39 8.12 5.76 4.67
CA GLU A 39 8.93 4.55 4.76
C GLU A 39 8.09 3.35 4.29
N PHE A 40 8.70 2.45 3.52
CA PHE A 40 8.02 1.26 3.04
C PHE A 40 9.00 0.10 2.85
N GLN A 41 8.46 -1.11 2.83
CA GLN A 41 9.20 -2.33 2.54
C GLN A 41 8.76 -2.94 1.21
N VAL A 42 9.70 -3.58 0.50
CA VAL A 42 9.41 -4.36 -0.72
C VAL A 42 9.73 -5.83 -0.46
N ARG A 43 8.76 -6.71 -0.72
CA ARG A 43 8.88 -8.16 -0.53
C ARG A 43 8.55 -8.94 -1.79
N GLN A 44 9.44 -9.81 -2.24
CA GLN A 44 9.11 -10.78 -3.29
C GLN A 44 8.14 -11.83 -2.74
N HIS A 45 7.07 -12.08 -3.49
CA HIS A 45 6.01 -13.03 -3.12
C HIS A 45 5.42 -12.76 -1.72
N GLY A 46 5.45 -11.50 -1.28
CA GLY A 46 5.04 -11.08 0.06
C GLY A 46 5.98 -11.48 1.19
N ARG A 47 7.05 -12.25 0.96
CA ARG A 47 7.89 -12.81 2.03
C ARG A 47 9.29 -12.24 2.07
N THR A 48 10.05 -12.44 1.00
CA THR A 48 11.48 -12.17 0.96
C THR A 48 11.73 -10.68 0.78
N LEU A 49 12.32 -10.02 1.78
CA LEU A 49 12.71 -8.61 1.66
C LEU A 49 13.72 -8.43 0.52
N LEU A 50 13.43 -7.49 -0.38
CA LEU A 50 14.25 -7.20 -1.54
C LEU A 50 15.03 -5.91 -1.35
N SER A 51 16.35 -6.03 -1.18
CA SER A 51 17.27 -4.89 -1.15
C SER A 51 17.82 -4.57 -2.54
N ASN A 52 18.57 -3.46 -2.67
CA ASN A 52 19.24 -3.01 -3.91
C ASN A 52 18.30 -2.70 -5.10
N LEU A 53 17.00 -2.56 -4.84
CA LEU A 53 16.04 -1.98 -5.78
C LEU A 53 16.19 -0.45 -5.88
N HIS A 54 15.59 0.11 -6.93
CA HIS A 54 15.51 1.56 -7.18
C HIS A 54 14.04 2.03 -7.19
N PRO A 55 13.31 1.94 -6.06
CA PRO A 55 11.91 2.33 -6.03
C PRO A 55 11.72 3.83 -6.19
N ARG A 56 10.51 4.21 -6.59
CA ARG A 56 10.13 5.60 -6.84
C ARG A 56 8.74 5.87 -6.29
N LEU A 57 8.52 7.09 -5.79
CA LEU A 57 7.19 7.61 -5.52
C LEU A 57 6.75 8.47 -6.69
N VAL A 58 5.59 8.15 -7.25
CA VAL A 58 4.86 9.04 -8.16
C VAL A 58 3.81 9.77 -7.33
N VAL A 59 3.95 11.09 -7.26
CA VAL A 59 3.00 12.01 -6.63
C VAL A 59 2.20 12.68 -7.75
N SER A 60 0.87 12.57 -7.70
CA SER A 60 -0.02 13.20 -8.68
C SER A 60 -1.12 14.02 -8.00
N THR A 61 -1.54 15.11 -8.64
CA THR A 61 -2.70 15.93 -8.22
C THR A 61 -4.02 15.47 -8.85
N SER A 62 -3.98 14.50 -9.77
CA SER A 62 -5.15 13.95 -10.44
C SER A 62 -5.17 12.42 -10.40
N ALA A 63 -6.37 11.85 -10.44
CA ALA A 63 -6.56 10.41 -10.44
C ALA A 63 -6.00 9.80 -11.72
N ARG A 64 -5.03 8.90 -11.59
CA ARG A 64 -4.46 8.19 -12.75
C ARG A 64 -5.42 7.08 -13.17
N ARG A 65 -5.76 7.01 -14.47
CA ARG A 65 -6.49 5.86 -15.01
C ARG A 65 -5.66 4.58 -14.88
N LEU A 66 -6.33 3.44 -14.66
CA LEU A 66 -5.67 2.13 -14.70
C LEU A 66 -4.98 1.94 -16.07
N GLY A 67 -3.71 1.52 -16.05
CA GLY A 67 -2.90 1.38 -17.27
C GLY A 67 -2.45 2.67 -17.96
N GLY A 68 -2.77 3.86 -17.44
CA GLY A 68 -2.24 5.12 -17.98
C GLY A 68 -0.71 5.18 -17.84
N LEU A 69 0.01 5.86 -18.74
CA LEU A 69 1.46 6.03 -18.62
C LEU A 69 1.83 6.90 -17.41
N VAL A 70 3.03 6.70 -16.84
CA VAL A 70 3.62 7.66 -15.87
C VAL A 70 4.22 8.80 -16.69
N GLY A 71 4.16 10.03 -16.17
CA GLY A 71 4.75 11.21 -16.80
C GLY A 71 3.73 12.22 -17.30
N GLY A 72 2.52 12.21 -16.73
CA GLY A 72 1.59 13.32 -16.94
C GLY A 72 2.15 14.64 -16.40
N LYS A 73 1.68 15.78 -16.92
CA LYS A 73 2.11 17.12 -16.45
C LYS A 73 1.85 17.37 -14.96
N ASP A 74 0.89 16.63 -14.40
CA ASP A 74 0.46 16.72 -13.02
C ASP A 74 1.21 15.76 -12.08
N GLU A 75 2.21 15.03 -12.61
CA GLU A 75 2.94 14.00 -11.88
C GLU A 75 4.38 14.43 -11.58
N THR A 76 4.82 14.18 -10.36
CA THR A 76 6.22 14.29 -9.95
C THR A 76 6.71 12.92 -9.52
N THR A 77 7.82 12.47 -10.11
CA THR A 77 8.47 11.21 -9.74
C THR A 77 9.70 11.47 -8.89
N ILE A 78 9.73 10.89 -7.70
CA ILE A 78 10.77 11.11 -6.70
C ILE A 78 11.46 9.75 -6.42
N PRO A 79 12.79 9.64 -6.57
CA PRO A 79 13.51 8.42 -6.21
C PRO A 79 13.45 8.20 -4.70
N ALA A 80 13.20 6.95 -4.29
CA ALA A 80 13.34 6.54 -2.91
C ALA A 80 14.79 6.13 -2.62
N VAL A 81 15.21 6.28 -1.37
CA VAL A 81 16.54 5.90 -0.89
C VAL A 81 16.46 4.64 -0.02
N ALA A 82 17.44 3.76 -0.15
CA ALA A 82 17.53 2.57 0.70
C ALA A 82 17.81 2.98 2.16
N LYS A 83 17.26 2.20 3.10
CA LYS A 83 17.52 2.30 4.54
C LYS A 83 18.40 1.13 5.00
N SER A 84 18.92 1.21 6.22
CA SER A 84 19.79 0.18 6.79
C SER A 84 19.10 -1.17 6.99
N ALA A 85 17.79 -1.16 7.26
CA ALA A 85 16.99 -2.38 7.35
C ALA A 85 16.77 -2.99 5.96
N ALA A 86 16.92 -4.32 5.84
CA ALA A 86 16.76 -5.03 4.58
C ALA A 86 15.41 -4.75 3.92
N GLY A 87 15.43 -4.57 2.59
CA GLY A 87 14.27 -4.26 1.77
C GLY A 87 13.46 -3.03 2.18
N THR A 88 14.03 -2.14 3.00
CA THR A 88 13.37 -0.93 3.49
C THR A 88 13.86 0.29 2.73
N TYR A 89 12.93 1.13 2.33
CA TYR A 89 13.16 2.33 1.55
C TYR A 89 12.40 3.50 2.16
N ALA A 90 12.91 4.71 1.93
CA ALA A 90 12.22 5.94 2.31
C ALA A 90 12.21 6.92 1.15
N VAL A 91 11.13 7.68 1.04
CA VAL A 91 11.00 8.74 0.05
C VAL A 91 10.42 9.98 0.72
N THR A 92 11.01 11.12 0.40
CA THR A 92 10.63 12.40 0.98
C THR A 92 9.95 13.25 -0.09
N PHE A 93 8.78 13.80 0.21
CA PHE A 93 8.04 14.68 -0.69
C PHE A 93 7.38 15.82 0.07
N THR A 94 7.10 16.91 -0.63
CA THR A 94 6.31 18.02 -0.11
C THR A 94 4.86 17.84 -0.58
N ALA A 95 3.91 17.88 0.35
CA ALA A 95 2.51 17.70 0.00
C ALA A 95 1.99 18.87 -0.85
N PRO A 96 1.39 18.61 -2.03
CA PRO A 96 0.88 19.66 -2.90
C PRO A 96 -0.34 20.37 -2.30
N ALA A 97 -0.56 21.63 -2.67
CA ALA A 97 -1.71 22.43 -2.25
C ALA A 97 -2.96 22.10 -3.09
N VAL A 98 -3.50 20.89 -2.90
CA VAL A 98 -4.72 20.36 -3.56
C VAL A 98 -5.60 19.71 -2.51
N GLU A 99 -6.85 19.35 -2.81
CA GLU A 99 -7.71 18.67 -1.82
C GLU A 99 -7.31 17.21 -1.58
N ARG A 100 -6.79 16.55 -2.62
CA ARG A 100 -6.37 15.14 -2.58
C ARG A 100 -5.10 14.93 -3.38
N VAL A 101 -4.19 14.15 -2.83
CA VAL A 101 -2.98 13.70 -3.52
C VAL A 101 -3.06 12.21 -3.80
N PHE A 102 -2.62 11.82 -5.00
CA PHE A 102 -2.58 10.43 -5.44
C PHE A 102 -1.13 9.96 -5.38
N LEU A 103 -0.90 8.88 -4.64
CA LEU A 103 0.44 8.36 -4.38
C LEU A 103 0.55 6.94 -4.93
N THR A 104 1.54 6.72 -5.79
CA THR A 104 1.90 5.40 -6.32
C THR A 104 3.36 5.10 -6.00
N ILE A 105 3.62 3.97 -5.35
CA ILE A 105 4.98 3.49 -5.07
C ILE A 105 5.32 2.45 -6.12
N GLN A 106 6.26 2.76 -6.99
CA GLN A 106 6.86 1.82 -7.92
C GLN A 106 7.97 1.07 -7.19
N SER A 107 7.87 -0.25 -7.09
CA SER A 107 8.79 -1.05 -6.24
C SER A 107 10.23 -1.12 -6.75
N GLY A 108 10.44 -0.88 -8.05
CA GLY A 108 11.72 -1.14 -8.71
C GLY A 108 12.00 -2.63 -8.96
N PHE A 109 11.02 -3.51 -8.70
CA PHE A 109 11.07 -4.94 -9.01
C PHE A 109 10.00 -5.30 -10.04
N GLY A 110 10.42 -5.52 -11.29
CA GLY A 110 9.49 -5.69 -12.41
C GLY A 110 8.56 -4.48 -12.57
N ASN A 111 7.29 -4.74 -12.90
CA ASN A 111 6.26 -3.71 -13.04
C ASN A 111 5.39 -3.53 -11.78
N ASN A 112 5.81 -4.11 -10.65
CA ASN A 112 5.01 -4.10 -9.42
C ASN A 112 4.95 -2.69 -8.82
N GLU A 113 3.73 -2.21 -8.60
CA GLU A 113 3.45 -0.93 -7.95
C GLU A 113 2.33 -1.07 -6.92
N LEU A 114 2.36 -0.18 -5.92
CA LEU A 114 1.28 0.01 -4.97
C LEU A 114 0.68 1.40 -5.15
N ARG A 115 -0.58 1.45 -5.55
CA ARG A 115 -1.40 2.66 -5.54
C ARG A 115 -2.13 2.74 -4.21
N LEU A 116 -1.94 3.86 -3.52
CA LEU A 116 -2.64 4.15 -2.27
C LEU A 116 -4.03 4.75 -2.56
N TYR A 117 -4.91 4.71 -1.56
CA TYR A 117 -6.12 5.54 -1.60
C TYR A 117 -5.74 7.02 -1.78
N PRO A 118 -6.57 7.84 -2.46
CA PRO A 118 -6.36 9.27 -2.55
C PRO A 118 -6.31 9.89 -1.15
N GLN A 119 -5.16 10.46 -0.81
CA GLN A 119 -4.92 10.99 0.54
C GLN A 119 -5.43 12.42 0.63
N PRO A 120 -6.27 12.77 1.62
CA PRO A 120 -6.66 14.14 1.85
C PRO A 120 -5.44 15.03 2.10
N VAL A 121 -5.44 16.24 1.56
CA VAL A 121 -4.49 17.27 1.93
C VAL A 121 -5.26 18.47 2.45
N ILE A 122 -4.87 18.96 3.61
CA ILE A 122 -5.49 20.12 4.25
C ILE A 122 -4.55 21.32 4.23
N THR A 123 -5.13 22.52 4.29
CA THR A 123 -4.37 23.75 4.43
C THR A 123 -3.61 23.78 5.75
N ALA A 124 -2.43 24.39 5.78
CA ALA A 124 -1.69 24.60 7.02
C ALA A 124 -2.54 25.35 8.06
N GLY A 125 -2.54 24.84 9.30
CA GLY A 125 -3.34 25.39 10.41
C GLY A 125 -4.78 24.88 10.47
N ALA A 126 -5.27 24.16 9.45
CA ALA A 126 -6.55 23.47 9.54
C ALA A 126 -6.42 22.19 10.39
N SER A 127 -7.54 21.74 10.94
CA SER A 127 -7.67 20.43 11.57
C SER A 127 -8.71 19.59 10.81
N ARG A 128 -8.54 18.28 10.84
CA ARG A 128 -9.48 17.31 10.28
C ARG A 128 -9.93 16.37 11.40
N ALA A 129 -11.21 16.04 11.42
CA ALA A 129 -11.71 14.99 12.30
C ALA A 129 -10.98 13.66 12.00
N ALA A 130 -10.70 12.89 13.05
CA ALA A 130 -10.12 11.56 12.89
C ALA A 130 -11.04 10.68 12.04
N MET A 131 -10.45 9.84 11.19
CA MET A 131 -11.22 8.88 10.40
C MET A 131 -11.94 7.88 11.30
N ALA A 132 -13.11 7.41 10.87
CA ALA A 132 -13.77 6.30 11.52
C ALA A 132 -12.88 5.03 11.43
N PRO A 133 -12.86 4.14 12.44
CA PRO A 133 -11.96 2.98 12.46
C PRO A 133 -12.04 2.10 11.21
N GLY A 134 -13.24 1.85 10.67
CA GLY A 134 -13.43 1.07 9.45
C GLY A 134 -12.91 1.76 8.19
N GLU A 135 -13.10 3.08 8.06
CA GLU A 135 -12.54 3.86 6.95
C GLU A 135 -11.01 3.87 7.01
N ARG A 136 -10.46 4.07 8.21
CA ARG A 136 -9.02 3.97 8.45
C ARG A 136 -8.48 2.58 8.12
N GLY A 137 -9.22 1.54 8.50
CA GLY A 137 -8.91 0.15 8.20
C GLY A 137 -8.84 -0.14 6.71
N GLN A 138 -9.79 0.37 5.93
CA GLN A 138 -9.81 0.23 4.47
C GLN A 138 -8.58 0.87 3.80
N VAL A 139 -8.20 2.07 4.25
CA VAL A 139 -7.00 2.76 3.76
C VAL A 139 -5.74 1.95 4.10
N LEU A 140 -5.65 1.46 5.34
CA LEU A 140 -4.52 0.66 5.80
C LEU A 140 -4.43 -0.70 5.11
N PHE A 141 -5.55 -1.36 4.83
CA PHE A 141 -5.59 -2.65 4.14
C PHE A 141 -4.89 -2.57 2.78
N VAL A 142 -5.15 -1.51 2.02
CA VAL A 142 -4.42 -1.22 0.78
C VAL A 142 -2.96 -0.84 1.06
N ALA A 143 -2.71 0.09 1.99
CA ALA A 143 -1.37 0.60 2.26
C ALA A 143 -0.39 -0.48 2.77
N LYS A 144 -0.90 -1.52 3.42
CA LYS A 144 -0.12 -2.67 3.87
C LYS A 144 0.11 -3.71 2.77
N GLY A 145 -0.51 -3.55 1.60
CA GLY A 145 -0.37 -4.44 0.46
C GLY A 145 -1.26 -5.68 0.53
N CYS A 146 -2.28 -5.70 1.38
CA CYS A 146 -3.16 -6.87 1.55
C CYS A 146 -3.88 -7.23 0.24
N THR A 147 -4.20 -6.23 -0.59
CA THR A 147 -4.87 -6.39 -1.89
C THR A 147 -4.05 -7.12 -2.95
N THR A 148 -2.75 -7.31 -2.74
CA THR A 148 -1.93 -8.09 -3.69
C THR A 148 -2.24 -9.58 -3.58
N CYS A 149 -2.53 -10.07 -2.37
CA CYS A 149 -2.79 -11.49 -2.11
C CYS A 149 -4.27 -11.79 -1.90
N HIS A 150 -5.03 -10.86 -1.31
CA HIS A 150 -6.43 -11.02 -0.97
C HIS A 150 -7.27 -10.14 -1.88
N ALA A 151 -8.25 -10.76 -2.53
CA ALA A 151 -9.36 -10.02 -3.09
C ALA A 151 -10.28 -9.57 -1.95
N ASP A 152 -10.90 -8.40 -2.11
CA ASP A 152 -11.81 -7.82 -1.14
C ASP A 152 -12.91 -7.01 -1.86
N ALA A 153 -14.10 -7.60 -1.96
CA ALA A 153 -15.27 -6.99 -2.60
C ALA A 153 -15.86 -5.80 -1.81
N ASP A 154 -15.48 -5.60 -0.54
CA ASP A 154 -15.97 -4.52 0.32
C ASP A 154 -15.20 -3.20 0.14
N LEU A 155 -14.09 -3.21 -0.62
CA LEU A 155 -13.32 -2.02 -0.98
C LEU A 155 -14.15 -1.06 -1.82
N THR A 156 -14.57 0.05 -1.21
CA THR A 156 -15.29 1.12 -1.91
C THR A 156 -14.32 2.13 -2.52
N ASN A 157 -14.43 2.38 -3.84
CA ASN A 157 -13.58 3.36 -4.55
C ASN A 157 -12.08 3.11 -4.38
N GLY A 158 -11.69 1.84 -4.20
CA GLY A 158 -10.30 1.45 -4.01
C GLY A 158 -9.45 1.64 -5.25
N PRO A 159 -8.14 1.91 -5.09
CA PRO A 159 -7.24 1.92 -6.21
C PRO A 159 -7.13 0.51 -6.82
N SER A 160 -7.09 0.43 -8.14
CA SER A 160 -6.83 -0.82 -8.85
C SER A 160 -5.35 -1.19 -8.72
N ASN A 161 -5.04 -2.07 -7.77
CA ASN A 161 -3.74 -2.71 -7.62
C ASN A 161 -3.74 -4.10 -8.27
N GLU A 162 -2.56 -4.59 -8.65
CA GLU A 162 -2.41 -5.95 -9.14
C GLU A 162 -2.80 -6.96 -8.06
N LEU A 163 -3.63 -7.94 -8.44
CA LEU A 163 -4.10 -9.01 -7.59
C LEU A 163 -3.57 -10.34 -8.14
N VAL A 164 -2.76 -11.03 -7.34
CA VAL A 164 -2.20 -12.35 -7.68
C VAL A 164 -3.06 -13.49 -7.10
N THR A 165 -3.99 -13.18 -6.20
CA THR A 165 -4.92 -14.13 -5.55
C THR A 165 -4.21 -15.35 -4.95
N VAL A 166 -3.61 -15.15 -3.78
CA VAL A 166 -2.92 -16.20 -3.03
C VAL A 166 -3.67 -16.55 -1.74
N GLY A 167 -4.30 -15.54 -1.12
CA GLY A 167 -5.16 -15.71 0.04
C GLY A 167 -6.64 -15.82 -0.34
N PRO A 168 -7.51 -16.23 0.61
CA PRO A 168 -8.95 -16.23 0.38
C PRO A 168 -9.48 -14.81 0.14
N GLU A 169 -10.58 -14.72 -0.60
CA GLU A 169 -11.43 -13.53 -0.64
C GLU A 169 -11.90 -13.16 0.77
N LEU A 170 -11.87 -11.87 1.10
CA LEU A 170 -12.17 -11.35 2.43
C LEU A 170 -13.47 -10.54 2.49
N GLY A 171 -13.93 -9.98 1.38
CA GLY A 171 -15.13 -9.14 1.32
C GLY A 171 -16.42 -9.92 1.61
N GLY A 172 -17.38 -9.26 2.25
CA GLY A 172 -18.71 -9.78 2.59
C GLY A 172 -18.72 -10.82 3.71
N ARG A 173 -17.56 -11.14 4.30
CA ARG A 173 -17.43 -12.24 5.27
C ARG A 173 -17.69 -11.84 6.72
N HIS A 174 -17.69 -10.53 7.02
CA HIS A 174 -17.94 -10.00 8.37
C HIS A 174 -17.15 -10.75 9.45
N LEU A 175 -15.84 -10.90 9.23
CA LEU A 175 -14.99 -11.75 10.07
C LEU A 175 -14.93 -11.20 11.50
N ALA A 176 -14.91 -12.10 12.49
CA ALA A 176 -14.76 -11.68 13.89
C ALA A 176 -13.44 -10.91 14.11
N ARG A 177 -13.50 -9.74 14.75
CA ARG A 177 -12.34 -8.86 14.97
C ARG A 177 -11.14 -9.57 15.58
N ALA A 178 -11.38 -10.32 16.65
CA ALA A 178 -10.33 -11.04 17.37
C ALA A 178 -9.63 -12.05 16.45
N TYR A 179 -10.40 -12.73 15.58
CA TYR A 179 -9.84 -13.64 14.58
C TYR A 179 -8.97 -12.90 13.57
N VAL A 180 -9.42 -11.76 13.05
CA VAL A 180 -8.66 -10.95 12.10
C VAL A 180 -7.34 -10.45 12.70
N ILE A 181 -7.39 -9.88 13.92
CA ILE A 181 -6.20 -9.42 14.65
C ILE A 181 -5.23 -10.57 14.88
N GLN A 182 -5.71 -11.71 15.36
CA GLN A 182 -4.88 -12.89 15.58
C GLN A 182 -4.18 -13.33 14.28
N LYS A 183 -4.90 -13.36 13.15
CA LYS A 183 -4.33 -13.75 11.86
C LYS A 183 -3.29 -12.78 11.34
N MET A 184 -3.46 -11.48 11.54
CA MET A 184 -2.47 -10.47 11.11
C MET A 184 -1.23 -10.42 12.00
N LYS A 185 -1.40 -10.53 13.33
CA LYS A 185 -0.29 -10.42 14.30
C LYS A 185 0.47 -11.73 14.47
N ASN A 186 -0.20 -12.87 14.26
CA ASN A 186 0.37 -14.20 14.36
C ASN A 186 -0.07 -15.05 13.16
N PRO A 187 0.41 -14.73 11.94
CA PRO A 187 0.06 -15.51 10.77
C PRO A 187 0.66 -16.92 10.91
N ALA A 188 -0.18 -17.89 11.30
CA ALA A 188 0.21 -19.29 11.43
C ALA A 188 0.45 -19.99 10.07
N SER A 189 0.52 -19.23 8.98
CA SER A 189 0.68 -19.73 7.62
C SER A 189 2.05 -19.35 7.08
N GLN A 190 2.68 -20.26 6.36
CA GLN A 190 3.86 -19.95 5.55
C GLN A 190 3.51 -19.02 4.37
N VAL A 191 2.25 -18.68 4.13
CA VAL A 191 1.83 -17.91 2.95
C VAL A 191 1.62 -16.44 3.29
N MET A 192 0.93 -16.13 4.40
CA MET A 192 0.70 -14.75 4.83
C MET A 192 1.91 -14.26 5.65
N PRO A 193 2.60 -13.20 5.23
CA PRO A 193 3.74 -12.67 5.97
C PRO A 193 3.30 -11.92 7.22
N ASP A 194 4.21 -11.79 8.19
CA ASP A 194 4.12 -10.74 9.19
C ASP A 194 4.52 -9.41 8.53
N LEU A 195 3.58 -8.46 8.55
CA LEU A 195 3.72 -7.13 7.96
C LEU A 195 4.07 -6.07 9.02
N GLY A 196 4.30 -6.47 10.28
CA GLY A 196 4.73 -5.58 11.35
C GLY A 196 3.68 -4.56 11.76
N LEU A 197 2.39 -4.92 11.74
CA LEU A 197 1.31 -4.00 12.09
C LEU A 197 1.38 -3.60 13.57
N THR A 198 1.20 -2.31 13.82
CA THR A 198 0.91 -1.82 15.17
C THR A 198 -0.47 -2.33 15.63
N ASP A 199 -0.73 -2.30 16.94
CA ASP A 199 -2.03 -2.73 17.47
C ASP A 199 -3.18 -1.84 16.96
N ALA A 200 -2.93 -0.54 16.80
CA ALA A 200 -3.90 0.40 16.26
C ALA A 200 -4.22 0.10 14.78
N GLU A 201 -3.21 -0.20 13.96
CA GLU A 201 -3.41 -0.58 12.56
C GLU A 201 -4.18 -1.89 12.44
N ALA A 202 -3.81 -2.89 13.25
CA ALA A 202 -4.49 -4.18 13.27
C ALA A 202 -5.96 -4.03 13.71
N ALA A 203 -6.25 -3.22 14.72
CA ALA A 203 -7.61 -2.95 15.17
C ALA A 203 -8.45 -2.23 14.09
N ALA A 204 -7.88 -1.25 13.39
CA ALA A 204 -8.56 -0.55 12.31
C ALA A 204 -8.88 -1.49 11.13
N ILE A 205 -7.91 -2.27 10.67
CA ILE A 205 -8.14 -3.25 9.59
C ILE A 205 -9.17 -4.30 10.01
N ALA A 206 -9.13 -4.76 11.27
CA ALA A 206 -10.15 -5.66 11.79
C ALA A 206 -11.55 -5.02 11.81
N ALA A 207 -11.67 -3.73 12.16
CA ALA A 207 -12.95 -3.03 12.09
C ALA A 207 -13.50 -2.98 10.66
N PHE A 208 -12.64 -2.73 9.67
CA PHE A 208 -13.01 -2.79 8.25
C PHE A 208 -13.52 -4.18 7.85
N LEU A 209 -12.74 -5.24 8.09
CA LEU A 209 -13.07 -6.61 7.67
C LEU A 209 -14.25 -7.24 8.43
N SER A 210 -14.62 -6.68 9.59
CA SER A 210 -15.85 -7.04 10.31
C SER A 210 -17.10 -6.37 9.72
N GLY A 211 -16.95 -5.40 8.81
CA GLY A 211 -18.04 -4.69 8.17
C GLY A 211 -18.60 -3.50 8.97
N GLU A 212 -17.85 -2.98 9.95
CA GLU A 212 -18.23 -1.73 10.60
C GLU A 212 -17.92 -0.55 9.67
N ARG A 213 -18.91 -0.17 8.87
CA ARG A 213 -18.86 1.06 8.07
C ARG A 213 -19.37 2.24 8.90
N ALA A 214 -18.79 3.42 8.66
CA ALA A 214 -19.25 4.69 9.22
C ALA A 214 -20.67 5.00 8.72
N GLY A 215 -21.68 4.49 9.42
CA GLY A 215 -23.08 4.64 9.02
C GLY A 215 -24.09 3.90 9.90
N ALA A 216 -23.67 2.89 10.66
CA ALA A 216 -24.61 2.09 11.48
C ALA A 216 -24.74 2.55 12.96
N GLY A 217 -24.10 3.66 13.35
CA GLY A 217 -24.09 4.14 14.74
C GLY A 217 -25.10 5.24 15.09
N ALA A 218 -25.89 5.72 14.13
CA ALA A 218 -26.77 6.88 14.31
C ALA A 218 -28.21 6.59 13.89
N ALA A 219 -28.82 5.50 14.39
CA ALA A 219 -30.28 5.34 14.37
C ALA A 219 -30.75 4.22 15.31
N THR A 220 -30.72 4.42 16.63
CA THR A 220 -31.78 3.90 17.51
C THR A 220 -31.86 4.72 18.80
N THR A 221 -32.51 5.88 18.72
CA THR A 221 -33.20 6.46 19.87
C THR A 221 -34.57 6.96 19.41
N GLY A 222 -35.62 6.37 19.96
CA GLY A 222 -36.95 6.97 20.04
C GLY A 222 -37.96 6.61 18.95
N ARG A 223 -38.76 5.58 19.19
CA ARG A 223 -40.21 5.74 19.44
C ARG A 223 -40.78 4.52 20.14
#